data_AF-A0A6I6E1B2-F1
#
_entry.id   AF-A0A6I6E1B2-F1
#
_cell.length_a   1.000
_cell.length_b   1.000
_cell.length_c   1.000
_cell.angle_alpha   90.00
_cell.angle_beta   90.00
_cell.angle_gamma   90.00
#
_symmetry.space_group_name_H-M   'P 1'
#
loop_
_entity.id
_entity.type
_entity.pdbx_description
1 polymer ?
#
loop_
_entity_poly.entity_id
_entity_poly.type
_entity_poly.pdbx_seq_one_letter_code
_entity_poly.pdbx_strand_id
1 'polypeptide(L)'
;MNKHLSRFAVGLPLILVALSGCKHSGEVSFARDVQPILKKHCVECHLTNGQGHAASGFLVESYDSVMKGTRFGPVVVPGDALSSSLYRLVAGEVDPSIRMPHRKDPLPSAELVVIERWINQGAKNN
;
A
#
# COMPACT_ATOMS: atom_id res chain seq x y z
N MET A 1 45.92 56.57 18.01
CA MET A 1 44.97 56.73 16.88
C MET A 1 45.66 56.13 15.67
N ASN A 2 45.21 55.14 14.91
CA ASN A 2 43.92 54.48 14.74
C ASN A 2 44.17 53.22 13.90
N LYS A 3 43.54 52.08 14.27
CA LYS A 3 42.68 51.24 13.40
C LYS A 3 43.37 50.46 12.27
N HIS A 4 43.48 49.11 12.40
CA HIS A 4 42.57 48.10 11.78
C HIS A 4 43.09 47.62 10.40
N LEU A 5 42.91 46.40 9.88
CA LEU A 5 42.13 45.21 10.25
C LEU A 5 42.59 44.02 9.37
N SER A 6 42.49 42.81 9.96
CA SER A 6 41.92 41.59 9.36
C SER A 6 42.67 40.84 8.25
N ARG A 7 43.27 39.71 8.64
CA ARG A 7 43.52 38.55 7.76
C ARG A 7 42.36 37.58 7.95
N PHE A 8 41.53 37.44 6.91
CA PHE A 8 40.48 36.43 6.84
C PHE A 8 41.11 35.04 6.67
N ALA A 9 41.10 34.22 7.74
CA ALA A 9 41.34 32.79 7.62
C ALA A 9 40.00 32.12 7.28
N VAL A 10 39.88 31.67 6.03
CA VAL A 10 38.73 30.88 5.55
C VAL A 10 38.83 29.49 6.16
N GLY A 11 38.10 29.26 7.26
CA GLY A 11 37.92 27.92 7.82
C GLY A 11 36.96 27.11 6.94
N LEU A 12 37.45 26.00 6.40
CA LEU A 12 36.66 25.03 5.63
C LEU A 12 35.63 24.37 6.55
N PRO A 13 34.31 24.41 6.27
CA PRO A 13 33.34 23.76 7.13
C PRO A 13 33.42 22.25 6.95
N LEU A 14 33.61 21.53 8.06
CA LEU A 14 33.48 20.07 8.13
C LEU A 14 32.00 19.71 7.96
N ILE A 15 31.61 19.35 6.73
CA ILE A 15 30.25 18.88 6.43
C ILE A 15 30.09 17.49 7.06
N LEU A 16 29.40 17.43 8.20
CA LEU A 16 28.86 16.17 8.72
C LEU A 16 27.76 15.71 7.74
N VAL A 17 28.10 14.76 6.87
CA VAL A 17 27.11 14.02 6.10
C VAL A 17 26.38 13.10 7.07
N ALA A 18 25.22 13.55 7.55
CA ALA A 18 24.29 12.70 8.28
C ALA A 18 23.72 11.66 7.31
N LEU A 19 24.30 10.46 7.32
CA LEU A 19 23.73 9.26 6.70
C LEU A 19 22.43 8.93 7.44
N SER A 20 21.34 9.57 7.04
CA SER A 20 20.00 9.14 7.40
C SER A 20 19.78 7.78 6.74
N GLY A 21 19.95 6.71 7.52
CA GLY A 21 19.65 5.36 7.08
C GLY A 21 18.22 5.31 6.57
N CYS A 22 18.04 4.87 5.33
CA CYS A 22 16.73 4.48 4.83
C CYS A 22 16.17 3.46 5.83
N LYS A 23 15.11 3.83 6.56
CA LYS A 23 14.36 2.87 7.36
C LYS A 23 13.90 1.81 6.36
N HIS A 24 14.52 0.62 6.42
CA HIS A 24 14.02 -0.55 5.73
C HIS A 24 12.67 -0.84 6.38
N SER A 25 11.61 -0.26 5.82
CA SER A 25 10.27 -0.59 6.23
C SER A 25 10.15 -2.09 5.97
N GLY A 26 10.02 -2.87 7.05
CA GLY A 26 10.13 -4.32 7.02
C GLY A 26 9.16 -4.96 6.04
N GLU A 27 9.42 -6.23 5.73
CA GLU A 27 8.56 -7.05 4.88
C GLU A 27 7.13 -7.09 5.45
N VAL A 28 6.16 -6.78 4.59
CA VAL A 28 4.75 -6.82 4.94
C VAL A 28 4.29 -8.27 4.92
N SER A 29 3.66 -8.71 6.01
CA SER A 29 3.09 -10.05 6.13
C SER A 29 1.64 -10.06 5.68
N PHE A 30 1.26 -11.01 4.82
CA PHE A 30 -0.15 -11.17 4.47
C PHE A 30 -1.00 -11.46 5.70
N ALA A 31 -0.60 -12.42 6.53
CA ALA A 31 -1.40 -12.86 7.68
C ALA A 31 -1.52 -11.79 8.76
N ARG A 32 -0.42 -11.08 9.05
CA ARG A 32 -0.37 -10.09 10.15
C ARG A 32 -0.87 -8.71 9.72
N ASP A 33 -0.55 -8.27 8.51
CA ASP A 33 -0.71 -6.86 8.13
C ASP A 33 -1.85 -6.67 7.11
N VAL A 34 -2.00 -7.56 6.13
CA VAL A 34 -2.99 -7.42 5.04
C VAL A 34 -4.34 -8.04 5.40
N GLN A 35 -4.34 -9.26 5.91
CA GLN A 35 -5.57 -10.01 6.20
C GLN A 35 -6.49 -9.26 7.18
N PRO A 36 -6.01 -8.58 8.23
CA PRO A 36 -6.87 -7.78 9.10
C PRO A 36 -7.58 -6.63 8.37
N ILE A 37 -6.93 -6.00 7.38
CA ILE A 37 -7.53 -4.94 6.56
C ILE A 37 -8.66 -5.51 5.70
N LEU A 38 -8.40 -6.65 5.04
CA LEU A 38 -9.41 -7.34 4.24
C LEU A 38 -10.61 -7.81 5.09
N LYS A 39 -10.34 -8.32 6.30
CA LYS A 39 -11.38 -8.71 7.26
C LYS A 39 -12.25 -7.54 7.68
N LYS A 40 -11.64 -6.37 7.91
CA LYS A 40 -12.33 -5.16 8.35
C LYS A 40 -13.22 -4.55 7.26
N HIS A 41 -12.77 -4.54 6.00
CA HIS A 41 -13.43 -3.75 4.95
C HIS A 41 -14.12 -4.56 3.85
N CYS A 42 -13.71 -5.82 3.64
CA CYS A 42 -14.07 -6.56 2.44
C CYS A 42 -14.95 -7.78 2.72
N VAL A 43 -14.72 -8.47 3.85
CA VAL A 43 -15.38 -9.75 4.18
C VAL A 43 -16.90 -9.65 4.21
N GLU A 44 -17.49 -8.50 4.60
CA GLU A 44 -18.94 -8.29 4.62
C GLU A 44 -19.63 -8.63 3.28
N CYS A 45 -18.95 -8.39 2.15
CA CYS A 45 -19.50 -8.61 0.81
C CYS A 45 -18.75 -9.66 0.00
N HIS A 46 -17.46 -9.85 0.24
CA HIS A 46 -16.57 -10.76 -0.49
C HIS A 46 -16.29 -12.06 0.27
N LEU A 47 -17.34 -12.59 0.91
CA LEU A 47 -17.41 -13.93 1.48
C LEU A 47 -18.24 -14.86 0.58
N THR A 48 -18.17 -16.16 0.84
CA THR A 48 -19.05 -17.15 0.20
C THR A 48 -20.52 -16.73 0.32
N ASN A 49 -21.24 -16.71 -0.81
CA ASN A 49 -22.62 -16.21 -0.96
C ASN A 49 -22.84 -14.72 -0.67
N GLY A 50 -21.79 -13.92 -0.47
CA GLY A 50 -21.90 -12.47 -0.34
C GLY A 50 -22.22 -11.77 -1.65
N GLN A 51 -22.83 -10.59 -1.58
CA GLN A 51 -23.23 -9.82 -2.77
C GLN A 51 -22.04 -9.43 -3.68
N GLY A 52 -20.87 -9.10 -3.09
CA GLY A 52 -19.65 -8.81 -3.83
C GLY A 52 -19.08 -10.06 -4.50
N HIS A 53 -19.17 -11.21 -3.83
CA HIS A 53 -18.84 -12.50 -4.42
C HIS A 53 -19.79 -12.87 -5.56
N ALA A 54 -21.11 -12.71 -5.43
CA ALA A 54 -22.04 -12.95 -6.54
C ALA A 54 -21.71 -12.03 -7.74
N ALA A 55 -21.44 -10.75 -7.47
CA ALA A 55 -21.17 -9.75 -8.50
C ALA A 55 -19.83 -9.94 -9.23
N SER A 56 -18.81 -10.58 -8.64
CA SER A 56 -17.47 -10.66 -9.25
C SER A 56 -16.80 -12.04 -9.19
N GLY A 57 -17.29 -12.95 -8.37
CA GLY A 57 -16.62 -14.19 -7.99
C GLY A 57 -15.47 -14.00 -6.98
N PHE A 58 -15.16 -12.76 -6.57
CA PHE A 58 -14.02 -12.46 -5.69
C PHE A 58 -14.30 -12.82 -4.24
N LEU A 59 -13.33 -13.48 -3.60
CA LEU A 59 -13.34 -13.89 -2.21
C LEU A 59 -12.07 -13.37 -1.51
N VAL A 60 -12.22 -13.00 -0.24
CA VAL A 60 -11.11 -12.50 0.60
C VAL A 60 -10.85 -13.36 1.85
N GLU A 61 -11.43 -14.57 1.88
CA GLU A 61 -11.41 -15.45 3.06
C GLU A 61 -10.01 -16.06 3.32
N SER A 62 -9.21 -16.22 2.26
CA SER A 62 -7.84 -16.76 2.32
C SER A 62 -6.90 -16.07 1.34
N TYR A 63 -5.58 -16.22 1.55
CA TYR A 63 -4.55 -15.79 0.60
C TYR A 63 -4.83 -16.32 -0.81
N ASP A 64 -5.06 -17.63 -0.94
CA ASP A 64 -5.30 -18.27 -2.24
C ASP A 64 -6.53 -17.70 -2.93
N SER A 65 -7.58 -17.37 -2.16
CA SER A 65 -8.79 -16.76 -2.72
C SER A 65 -8.56 -15.34 -3.24
N VAL A 66 -7.74 -14.55 -2.53
CA VAL A 66 -7.36 -13.20 -2.95
C VAL A 66 -6.53 -13.27 -4.23
N MET A 67 -5.54 -14.17 -4.27
CA MET A 67 -4.64 -14.32 -5.41
C MET A 67 -5.31 -14.97 -6.63
N LYS A 68 -6.32 -15.83 -6.42
CA LYS A 68 -7.17 -16.35 -7.51
C LYS A 68 -7.93 -15.22 -8.21
N GLY A 69 -8.32 -14.19 -7.47
CA GLY A 69 -9.01 -13.02 -8.02
C GLY A 69 -10.47 -13.26 -8.36
N THR A 70 -10.94 -12.60 -9.42
CA THR A 70 -12.34 -12.59 -9.85
C THR A 70 -12.57 -13.58 -10.98
N ARG A 71 -13.84 -13.78 -11.37
CA ARG A 71 -14.15 -14.51 -12.62
C ARG A 71 -13.69 -13.77 -13.89
N PHE A 72 -13.32 -12.50 -13.77
CA PHE A 72 -12.82 -11.67 -14.87
C PHE A 72 -11.29 -11.62 -14.93
N GLY A 73 -10.60 -12.28 -14.01
CA GLY A 73 -9.14 -12.32 -13.93
C GLY A 73 -8.58 -11.87 -12.58
N PRO A 74 -7.24 -11.76 -12.50
CA PRO A 74 -6.54 -11.41 -11.26
C PRO A 74 -6.88 -9.99 -10.81
N VAL A 75 -6.90 -9.79 -9.49
CA VAL A 75 -7.04 -8.45 -8.89
C VAL A 75 -5.75 -7.95 -8.26
N VAL A 76 -4.80 -8.86 -8.05
CA VAL A 76 -3.45 -8.57 -7.59
C VAL A 76 -2.47 -8.97 -8.69
N VAL A 77 -1.62 -8.04 -9.06
CA VAL A 77 -0.45 -8.23 -9.93
C VAL A 77 0.78 -8.12 -9.02
N PRO A 78 1.42 -9.25 -8.63
CA PRO A 78 2.60 -9.22 -7.78
C PRO A 78 3.70 -8.32 -8.35
N GLY A 79 4.19 -7.38 -7.54
CA GLY A 79 5.20 -6.40 -7.93
C GLY A 79 4.66 -5.11 -8.54
N ASP A 80 3.34 -5.00 -8.78
CA ASP A 80 2.74 -3.82 -9.42
C ASP A 80 1.37 -3.47 -8.84
N ALA A 81 1.37 -2.62 -7.81
CA ALA A 81 0.15 -2.09 -7.21
C ALA A 81 -0.67 -1.23 -8.19
N LEU A 82 -0.01 -0.49 -9.08
CA LEU A 82 -0.69 0.40 -10.03
C LEU A 82 -1.42 -0.36 -11.13
N SER A 83 -0.96 -1.56 -11.48
CA SER A 83 -1.70 -2.47 -12.38
C SER A 83 -2.68 -3.38 -11.63
N SER A 84 -2.67 -3.40 -10.30
CA SER A 84 -3.56 -4.22 -9.48
C SER A 84 -4.91 -3.55 -9.27
N SER A 85 -5.97 -4.15 -9.80
CA SER A 85 -7.33 -3.61 -9.62
C SER A 85 -7.72 -3.54 -8.14
N LEU A 86 -7.27 -4.47 -7.29
CA LEU A 86 -7.47 -4.42 -5.84
C LEU A 86 -7.09 -3.05 -5.27
N TYR A 87 -5.84 -2.61 -5.52
CA TYR A 87 -5.32 -1.35 -5.00
C TYR A 87 -6.10 -0.16 -5.56
N ARG A 88 -6.25 -0.09 -6.90
CA ARG A 88 -6.93 1.03 -7.55
C ARG A 88 -8.38 1.21 -7.09
N LEU A 89 -9.09 0.10 -6.90
CA LEU A 89 -10.48 0.10 -6.43
C LEU A 89 -10.58 0.66 -5.01
N VAL A 90 -9.68 0.26 -4.10
CA VAL A 90 -9.70 0.68 -2.68
C VAL A 90 -9.10 2.06 -2.44
N ALA A 91 -8.20 2.51 -3.32
CA ALA A 91 -7.63 3.86 -3.33
C ALA A 91 -8.59 4.90 -3.95
N GLY A 92 -9.63 4.45 -4.68
CA GLY A 92 -10.57 5.33 -5.35
C GLY A 92 -10.04 5.91 -6.67
N GLU A 93 -9.06 5.28 -7.30
CA GLU A 93 -8.43 5.69 -8.57
C GLU A 93 -9.18 5.17 -9.81
N VAL A 94 -10.49 5.02 -9.65
CA VAL A 94 -11.41 4.43 -10.63
C VAL A 94 -12.73 5.18 -10.62
N ASP A 95 -13.61 4.87 -11.57
CA ASP A 95 -14.95 5.43 -11.60
C ASP A 95 -15.71 5.13 -10.28
N PRO A 96 -16.43 6.11 -9.69
CA PRO A 96 -17.17 5.92 -8.44
C PRO A 96 -18.20 4.80 -8.45
N SER A 97 -18.70 4.38 -9.62
CA SER A 97 -19.66 3.27 -9.76
C SER A 97 -19.03 1.91 -9.47
N ILE A 98 -17.72 1.76 -9.65
CA ILE A 98 -17.00 0.49 -9.44
C ILE A 98 -16.05 0.52 -8.25
N ARG A 99 -15.80 1.70 -7.64
CA ARG A 99 -14.90 1.82 -6.48
C ARG A 99 -15.32 0.91 -5.32
N MET A 100 -14.33 0.52 -4.53
CA MET A 100 -14.53 -0.23 -3.29
C MET A 100 -13.99 0.55 -2.08
N PRO A 101 -14.58 0.36 -0.89
CA PRO A 101 -15.85 -0.31 -0.66
C PRO A 101 -17.02 0.51 -1.22
N HIS A 102 -18.05 -0.16 -1.75
CA HIS A 102 -19.19 0.53 -2.35
C HIS A 102 -19.87 1.47 -1.35
N ARG A 103 -20.20 2.69 -1.81
CA ARG A 103 -20.88 3.74 -1.02
C ARG A 103 -20.13 4.18 0.25
N LYS A 104 -18.88 3.76 0.44
CA LYS A 104 -18.01 4.19 1.54
C LYS A 104 -16.85 5.02 0.97
N ASP A 105 -16.12 5.69 1.85
CA ASP A 105 -14.88 6.39 1.46
C ASP A 105 -13.78 5.38 1.09
N PRO A 106 -12.77 5.80 0.30
CA PRO A 106 -11.55 5.02 0.11
C PRO A 106 -10.92 4.60 1.44
N LEU A 107 -10.08 3.56 1.40
CA LEU A 107 -9.39 3.10 2.60
C LEU A 107 -8.50 4.22 3.18
N PRO A 108 -8.31 4.26 4.50
CA PRO A 108 -7.36 5.17 5.13
C PRO A 108 -5.96 5.02 4.52
N SER A 109 -5.25 6.14 4.36
CA SER A 109 -3.91 6.17 3.74
C SER A 109 -2.93 5.17 4.36
N ALA A 110 -2.97 4.98 5.67
CA ALA A 110 -2.12 4.00 6.36
C ALA A 110 -2.38 2.56 5.92
N GLU A 111 -3.63 2.19 5.66
CA GLU A 111 -4.01 0.85 5.20
C GLU A 111 -3.72 0.67 3.70
N LEU A 112 -3.91 1.72 2.89
CA LEU A 112 -3.51 1.75 1.48
C LEU A 112 -2.01 1.48 1.32
N VAL A 113 -1.17 2.13 2.13
CA VAL A 113 0.28 1.92 2.11
C VAL A 113 0.65 0.47 2.44
N VAL A 114 -0.07 -0.21 3.33
CA VAL A 114 0.17 -1.63 3.65
C VAL A 114 -0.16 -2.50 2.43
N ILE A 115 -1.32 -2.29 1.81
CA ILE A 115 -1.74 -3.06 0.62
C ILE A 115 -0.76 -2.82 -0.54
N GLU A 116 -0.44 -1.55 -0.83
CA GLU A 116 0.51 -1.17 -1.88
C GLU A 116 1.86 -1.85 -1.69
N ARG A 117 2.42 -1.76 -0.48
CA ARG A 117 3.74 -2.32 -0.18
C ARG A 117 3.72 -3.84 -0.24
N TRP A 118 2.67 -4.49 0.26
CA TRP A 118 2.54 -5.94 0.12
C TRP A 118 2.53 -6.38 -1.35
N ILE A 119 1.73 -5.71 -2.19
CA ILE A 119 1.68 -6.01 -3.62
C ILE A 119 3.04 -5.79 -4.27
N ASN A 120 3.66 -4.63 -4.05
CA ASN A 120 4.95 -4.27 -4.62
C ASN A 120 6.11 -5.16 -4.12
N GLN A 121 5.98 -5.78 -2.95
CA GLN A 121 6.92 -6.78 -2.42
C GLN A 121 6.69 -8.20 -2.99
N GLY A 122 5.81 -8.33 -3.98
CA GLY A 122 5.51 -9.60 -4.65
C GLY A 122 4.32 -10.34 -4.07
N ALA A 123 3.48 -9.67 -3.28
CA ALA A 123 2.22 -10.18 -2.75
C ALA A 123 2.35 -11.56 -2.08
N LYS A 124 3.39 -11.76 -1.25
CA LYS A 124 3.73 -13.08 -0.68
C LYS A 124 2.74 -13.52 0.41
N ASN A 125 2.66 -14.83 0.63
CA ASN A 125 2.03 -15.45 1.80
C ASN A 125 3.12 -15.80 2.84
N ASN A 126 3.34 -14.92 3.81
CA ASN A 126 4.46 -14.94 4.75
C ASN A 126 4.07 -14.55 6.18
#